data_AF-A0A1Q7YB14-F1
#
_entry.id   AF-A0A1Q7YB14-F1
#
_cell.length_a   1.000
_cell.length_b   1.000
_cell.length_c   1.000
_cell.angle_alpha   90.00
_cell.angle_beta   90.00
_cell.angle_gamma   90.00
#
_symmetry.space_group_name_H-M   'P 1'
#
loop_
_entity.id
_entity.type
_entity.pdbx_description
1 polymer ?
#
loop_
_entity_poly.entity_id
_entity_poly.type
_entity_poly.pdbx_seq_one_letter_code
_entity_poly.pdbx_strand_id
1 'polypeptide(L)'
;MLRLKDEPLRNQIRPKATSKSTSVSGCLGEKIIVEETVPVATADKQSDISIRNDRGRTYIYLETKSSSVSNADYERAERQLETYLSATHTATIGLLTNGISTKVIRKKVNPNDFEYIADIPDYGGQAISRGRLVRDLEIIKANRGKVGLTPLPARYQNILFEAHSAMRDIDGLHDDNALDELSKILYAKIYDERLATQAGEKEEVEFRFQTYGKGSASEVASEIRDLYKDACDYDLRVYSQRIPGYDRSRGVFREQIGLSDVALSRVVEIMENYSIIDAPTNIKSAAFQQVLSNAIRAGMGQYFTPDPVVRLGVEVASPRPQDLILDPFCGSGHFLSTSLEYVDQHFSAHTADYVMYQFKMFHLH
;
A
#
# COMPACT_ATOMS: atom_id res chain seq x y z
N MET A 1 38.61 -6.60 -4.15
CA MET A 1 39.61 -5.65 -4.68
C MET A 1 38.92 -4.77 -5.72
N LEU A 2 38.42 -3.59 -5.31
CA LEU A 2 38.19 -2.38 -6.10
C LEU A 2 37.73 -1.29 -5.12
N ARG A 3 38.35 -0.11 -5.24
CA ARG A 3 38.53 0.91 -4.18
C ARG A 3 37.33 1.86 -4.07
N LEU A 4 36.89 2.09 -2.83
CA LEU A 4 36.19 3.29 -2.38
C LEU A 4 37.18 4.47 -2.35
N LYS A 5 36.74 5.66 -2.78
CA LYS A 5 37.38 6.94 -2.47
C LYS A 5 36.43 7.75 -1.60
N ASP A 6 36.73 7.79 -0.31
CA ASP A 6 36.24 8.80 0.61
C ASP A 6 36.97 10.13 0.35
N GLU A 7 36.25 11.26 0.40
CA GLU A 7 36.71 12.41 1.20
C GLU A 7 35.52 13.23 1.76
N PRO A 8 35.68 13.84 2.95
CA PRO A 8 34.56 14.36 3.75
C PRO A 8 34.51 15.90 3.73
N LEU A 9 33.31 16.48 3.68
CA LEU A 9 33.11 17.89 4.04
C LEU A 9 32.05 18.01 5.13
N ARG A 10 32.58 18.13 6.35
CA ARG A 10 31.90 18.46 7.60
C ARG A 10 31.48 19.93 7.61
N ASN A 11 30.32 20.18 8.20
CA ASN A 11 29.88 21.42 8.87
C ASN A 11 29.89 22.74 8.08
N GLN A 12 28.69 23.25 7.83
CA GLN A 12 28.13 24.56 8.23
C GLN A 12 26.85 24.72 7.39
N ILE A 13 25.65 24.92 7.96
CA ILE A 13 25.12 26.25 8.26
C ILE A 13 23.84 26.03 9.10
N ARG A 14 23.79 26.61 10.32
CA ARG A 14 22.54 27.02 10.96
C ARG A 14 22.11 28.36 10.36
N PRO A 15 20.82 28.64 10.13
CA PRO A 15 20.40 29.93 9.64
C PRO A 15 20.50 30.96 10.78
N LYS A 16 21.40 31.93 10.63
CA LYS A 16 21.28 33.22 11.32
C LYS A 16 20.76 34.23 10.31
N ALA A 17 19.61 34.80 10.64
CA ALA A 17 19.09 36.01 10.03
C ALA A 17 20.17 37.10 10.10
N THR A 18 20.62 37.59 8.94
CA THR A 18 21.00 38.98 8.69
C THR A 18 21.28 39.15 7.21
N SER A 19 20.70 40.21 6.64
CA SER A 19 21.00 40.77 5.33
C SER A 19 22.49 40.75 4.98
N LYS A 20 22.87 40.01 3.94
CA LYS A 20 23.95 40.35 3.01
C LYS A 20 23.94 39.39 1.82
N SER A 21 23.86 39.99 0.64
CA SER A 21 24.08 39.38 -0.67
C SER A 21 25.30 38.45 -0.63
N THR A 22 25.07 37.15 -0.78
CA THR A 22 26.15 36.20 -1.06
C THR A 22 25.76 35.48 -2.34
N SER A 23 26.42 35.87 -3.43
CA SER A 23 26.27 35.31 -4.76
C SER A 23 26.62 33.82 -4.74
N VAL A 24 25.62 32.95 -4.93
CA VAL A 24 25.84 31.54 -5.19
C VAL A 24 26.26 31.41 -6.66
N SER A 25 27.56 31.28 -6.89
CA SER A 25 28.16 31.00 -8.18
C SER A 25 27.91 29.53 -8.55
N GLY A 26 27.08 29.31 -9.56
CA GLY A 26 26.76 28.02 -10.17
C GLY A 26 25.52 28.15 -11.05
N CYS A 27 25.42 27.40 -12.16
CA CYS A 27 24.42 27.48 -13.24
C CYS A 27 22.91 27.38 -12.86
N LEU A 28 22.58 27.43 -11.56
CA LEU A 28 21.23 27.47 -10.99
C LEU A 28 20.81 28.87 -10.53
N GLY A 29 21.75 29.78 -10.26
CA GLY A 29 21.44 31.12 -9.71
C GLY A 29 20.61 32.01 -10.65
N GLU A 30 20.78 31.86 -11.97
CA GLU A 30 20.00 32.61 -12.98
C GLU A 30 18.63 31.97 -13.28
N LYS A 31 18.37 30.77 -12.75
CA LYS A 31 17.15 30.00 -13.00
C LYS A 31 16.12 30.09 -11.88
N ILE A 32 16.52 30.54 -10.70
CA ILE A 32 15.63 30.71 -9.55
C ILE A 32 15.30 32.19 -9.42
N ILE A 33 14.01 32.53 -9.44
CA ILE A 33 13.53 33.89 -9.24
C ILE A 33 12.76 33.94 -7.94
N VAL A 34 13.10 34.92 -7.13
CA VAL A 34 12.37 35.24 -5.90
C VAL A 34 11.42 36.38 -6.22
N GLU A 35 10.17 36.26 -5.79
CA GLU A 35 9.09 37.24 -6.04
C GLU A 35 8.81 37.48 -7.53
N GLU A 36 8.46 36.43 -8.28
CA GLU A 36 8.08 36.57 -9.69
C GLU A 36 6.64 37.08 -9.83
N THR A 37 6.47 38.19 -10.54
CA THR A 37 5.17 38.69 -10.98
C THR A 37 4.57 37.76 -12.04
N VAL A 38 3.42 37.19 -11.73
CA VAL A 38 2.63 36.33 -12.59
C VAL A 38 1.47 37.15 -13.16
N PRO A 39 1.45 37.43 -14.47
CA PRO A 39 0.34 38.13 -15.10
C PRO A 39 -0.89 37.22 -15.14
N VAL A 40 -1.94 37.59 -14.41
CA VAL A 40 -3.23 36.89 -14.38
C VAL A 40 -4.32 37.81 -14.91
N ALA A 41 -5.35 37.23 -15.55
CA ALA A 41 -6.40 37.98 -16.27
C ALA A 41 -7.11 39.07 -15.43
N THR A 42 -7.14 38.96 -14.11
CA THR A 42 -7.84 39.89 -13.21
C THR A 42 -6.93 40.85 -12.45
N ALA A 43 -5.69 40.47 -12.15
CA ALA A 43 -4.68 41.30 -11.51
C ALA A 43 -3.31 40.57 -11.52
N ASP A 44 -2.23 41.34 -11.54
CA ASP A 44 -0.89 40.79 -11.32
C ASP A 44 -0.76 40.23 -9.90
N LYS A 45 -0.30 38.99 -9.80
CA LYS A 45 -0.01 38.33 -8.53
C LYS A 45 1.49 38.07 -8.41
N GLN A 46 1.99 37.84 -7.19
CA GLN A 46 3.39 37.51 -6.96
C GLN A 46 3.51 36.10 -6.39
N SER A 47 4.35 35.29 -7.03
CA SER A 47 4.76 33.99 -6.51
C SER A 47 6.05 34.15 -5.69
N ASP A 48 6.17 33.42 -4.58
CA ASP A 48 7.33 33.54 -3.70
C ASP A 48 8.62 33.14 -4.42
N ILE A 49 8.60 32.00 -5.12
CA ILE A 49 9.73 31.52 -5.90
C ILE A 49 9.24 30.89 -7.21
N SER A 50 9.99 31.11 -8.29
CA SER A 50 9.79 30.40 -9.54
C SER A 50 11.09 29.86 -10.10
N ILE A 51 11.01 28.78 -10.87
CA ILE A 51 12.15 28.14 -11.52
C ILE A 51 11.97 28.17 -13.04
N ARG A 52 12.98 28.68 -13.73
CA ARG A 52 13.04 28.82 -15.19
C ARG A 52 13.91 27.74 -15.83
N ASN A 53 13.48 27.26 -16.99
CA ASN A 53 14.23 26.30 -17.78
C ASN A 53 15.39 26.99 -18.53
N ASP A 54 16.19 26.22 -19.27
CA ASP A 54 17.32 26.74 -20.08
C ASP A 54 16.90 27.77 -21.14
N ARG A 55 15.60 27.84 -21.48
CA ARG A 55 15.03 28.81 -22.41
C ARG A 55 14.48 30.05 -21.71
N GLY A 56 14.72 30.20 -20.40
CA GLY A 56 14.27 31.35 -19.61
C GLY A 56 12.77 31.37 -19.32
N ARG A 57 12.04 30.26 -19.53
CA ARG A 57 10.59 30.17 -19.26
C ARG A 57 10.34 29.48 -17.93
N THR A 58 9.45 30.05 -17.13
CA THR A 58 9.04 29.47 -15.84
C THR A 58 8.31 28.14 -16.07
N TYR A 59 8.74 27.11 -15.34
CA TYR A 59 8.15 25.77 -15.40
C TYR A 59 7.74 25.21 -14.03
N ILE A 60 8.26 25.78 -12.93
CA ILE A 60 7.86 25.46 -11.55
C ILE A 60 7.54 26.75 -10.80
N TYR A 61 6.45 26.74 -10.03
CA TYR A 61 6.17 27.74 -9.01
C TYR A 61 6.27 27.12 -7.61
N LEU A 62 6.76 27.89 -6.65
CA LEU A 62 6.77 27.52 -5.24
C LEU A 62 6.14 28.63 -4.42
N GLU A 63 5.26 28.23 -3.53
CA GLU A 63 4.60 29.08 -2.55
C GLU A 63 4.99 28.61 -1.15
N THR A 64 5.30 29.56 -0.28
CA THR A 64 5.75 29.30 1.08
C THR A 64 4.84 29.98 2.08
N LYS A 65 4.59 29.30 3.20
CA LYS A 65 3.85 29.85 4.34
C LYS A 65 4.61 29.65 5.64
N SER A 66 4.26 30.43 6.65
CA SER A 66 4.75 30.19 8.02
C SER A 66 4.24 28.84 8.52
N SER A 67 5.04 28.15 9.32
CA SER A 67 4.63 26.92 10.02
C SER A 67 3.42 27.10 10.96
N SER A 68 3.07 28.34 11.30
CA SER A 68 1.92 28.71 12.12
C SER A 68 0.64 29.08 11.33
N VAL A 69 0.65 28.89 10.00
CA VAL A 69 -0.47 29.25 9.11
C VAL A 69 -1.74 28.44 9.42
N SER A 70 -2.90 29.07 9.28
CA SER A 70 -4.20 28.37 9.41
C SER A 70 -4.43 27.45 8.22
N ASN A 71 -5.19 26.35 8.42
CA ASN A 71 -5.56 25.45 7.32
C ASN A 71 -6.30 26.19 6.18
N ALA A 72 -7.19 27.11 6.53
CA ALA A 72 -7.94 27.89 5.56
C ALA A 72 -7.05 28.78 4.69
N ASP A 73 -6.00 29.38 5.27
CA ASP A 73 -5.05 30.19 4.51
C ASP A 73 -4.07 29.33 3.71
N TYR A 74 -3.76 28.12 4.17
CA TYR A 74 -2.99 27.14 3.42
C TYR A 74 -3.73 26.67 2.15
N GLU A 75 -5.03 26.40 2.26
CA GLU A 75 -5.89 26.08 1.09
C GLU A 75 -6.04 27.28 0.13
N ARG A 76 -6.07 28.51 0.64
CA ARG A 76 -6.06 29.71 -0.22
C ARG A 76 -4.76 29.85 -1.00
N ALA A 77 -3.63 29.56 -0.36
CA ALA A 77 -2.32 29.57 -1.00
C ALA A 77 -2.23 28.52 -2.13
N GLU A 78 -2.85 27.36 -1.91
CA GLU A 78 -2.96 26.31 -2.92
C GLU A 78 -3.77 26.75 -4.15
N ARG A 79 -4.96 27.34 -3.95
CA ARG A 79 -5.76 27.90 -5.07
C ARG A 79 -5.05 29.02 -5.81
N GLN A 80 -4.24 29.80 -5.09
CA GLN A 80 -3.39 30.83 -5.67
C GLN A 80 -2.29 30.21 -6.54
N LEU A 81 -1.65 29.14 -6.08
CA LEU A 81 -0.66 28.38 -6.85
C LEU A 81 -1.26 27.73 -8.11
N GLU A 82 -2.45 27.15 -8.01
CA GLU A 82 -3.21 26.65 -9.17
C GLU A 82 -3.46 27.75 -10.20
N THR A 83 -3.81 28.96 -9.74
CA THR A 83 -4.01 30.12 -10.63
C THR A 83 -2.73 30.43 -11.42
N TYR A 84 -1.55 30.34 -10.80
CA TYR A 84 -0.27 30.58 -11.45
C TYR A 84 0.03 29.56 -12.54
N LEU A 85 -0.23 28.29 -12.22
CA LEU A 85 -0.10 27.19 -13.16
C LEU A 85 -1.06 27.33 -14.34
N SER A 86 -2.33 27.69 -14.11
CA SER A 86 -3.28 27.92 -15.20
C SER A 86 -2.85 29.08 -16.11
N ALA A 87 -2.42 30.21 -15.52
CA ALA A 87 -2.02 31.40 -16.27
C ALA A 87 -0.75 31.21 -17.09
N THR A 88 0.18 30.36 -16.62
CA THR A 88 1.48 30.15 -17.27
C THR A 88 1.50 28.84 -18.05
N HIS A 89 1.49 28.91 -19.38
CA HIS A 89 1.43 27.71 -20.23
C HIS A 89 2.59 26.73 -20.01
N THR A 90 3.80 27.24 -19.77
CA THR A 90 5.00 26.42 -19.55
C THR A 90 5.14 25.87 -18.13
N ALA A 91 4.34 26.37 -17.18
CA ALA A 91 4.36 25.92 -15.81
C ALA A 91 3.52 24.65 -15.66
N THR A 92 4.16 23.58 -15.19
CA THR A 92 3.54 22.26 -15.07
C THR A 92 3.50 21.74 -13.64
N ILE A 93 4.35 22.27 -12.75
CA ILE A 93 4.46 21.81 -11.36
C ILE A 93 4.37 23.01 -10.41
N GLY A 94 3.56 22.87 -9.37
CA GLY A 94 3.49 23.79 -8.23
C GLY A 94 3.90 23.09 -6.94
N LEU A 95 4.69 23.76 -6.11
CA LEU A 95 5.03 23.33 -4.76
C LEU A 95 4.42 24.30 -3.74
N LEU A 96 3.78 23.79 -2.70
CA LEU A 96 3.34 24.58 -1.54
C LEU A 96 3.93 23.98 -0.28
N THR A 97 4.60 24.78 0.55
CA THR A 97 5.15 24.28 1.83
C THR A 97 5.03 25.30 2.96
N ASN A 98 4.81 24.81 4.18
CA ASN A 98 4.91 25.62 5.40
C ASN A 98 6.10 25.20 6.30
N GLY A 99 6.99 24.36 5.79
CA GLY A 99 8.11 23.77 6.54
C GLY A 99 7.73 22.60 7.46
N ILE A 100 6.45 22.22 7.55
CA ILE A 100 5.97 21.01 8.24
C ILE A 100 5.33 20.05 7.25
N SER A 101 4.47 20.58 6.38
CA SER A 101 3.78 19.86 5.31
C SER A 101 4.16 20.45 3.96
N THR A 102 4.30 19.58 2.95
CA THR A 102 4.52 19.99 1.57
C THR A 102 3.44 19.36 0.69
N LYS A 103 2.80 20.17 -0.15
CA LYS A 103 1.90 19.71 -1.21
C LYS A 103 2.56 19.97 -2.55
N VAL A 104 2.41 19.03 -3.46
CA VAL A 104 2.92 19.14 -4.82
C VAL A 104 1.75 18.92 -5.77
N ILE A 105 1.53 19.87 -6.67
CA ILE A 105 0.47 19.81 -7.66
C ILE A 105 1.06 19.79 -9.07
N ARG A 106 0.51 18.96 -9.95
CA ARG A 106 0.85 18.90 -11.37
C ARG A 106 -0.34 19.34 -12.20
N LYS A 107 -0.11 20.24 -13.14
CA LYS A 107 -1.08 20.67 -14.14
C LYS A 107 -1.21 19.59 -15.21
N LYS A 108 -2.43 19.12 -15.46
CA LYS A 108 -2.72 18.15 -16.52
C LYS A 108 -2.80 18.84 -17.90
N VAL A 109 -3.06 18.04 -18.94
CA VAL A 109 -3.25 18.54 -20.32
C VAL A 109 -4.34 19.62 -20.38
N ASN A 110 -5.40 19.47 -19.60
CA ASN A 110 -6.42 20.50 -19.40
C ASN A 110 -5.90 21.56 -18.41
N PRO A 111 -5.82 22.85 -18.79
CA PRO A 111 -5.12 23.87 -17.98
C PRO A 111 -5.69 24.19 -16.59
N ASN A 112 -6.91 23.73 -16.30
CA ASN A 112 -7.62 23.96 -15.04
C ASN A 112 -7.85 22.64 -14.26
N ASP A 113 -7.19 21.56 -14.68
CA ASP A 113 -7.24 20.26 -14.02
C ASP A 113 -5.86 19.97 -13.41
N PHE A 114 -5.87 19.59 -12.13
CA PHE A 114 -4.69 19.42 -11.31
C PHE A 114 -4.73 18.06 -10.62
N GLU A 115 -3.56 17.51 -10.35
CA GLU A 115 -3.40 16.31 -9.53
C GLU A 115 -2.28 16.48 -8.52
N TYR A 116 -2.42 15.79 -7.39
CA TYR A 116 -1.37 15.74 -6.40
C TYR A 116 -0.26 14.78 -6.82
N ILE A 117 0.98 15.22 -6.66
CA ILE A 117 2.13 14.32 -6.65
C ILE A 117 2.38 13.97 -5.18
N ALA A 118 2.22 12.69 -4.83
CA ALA A 118 2.38 12.21 -3.47
C ALA A 118 3.85 12.30 -2.98
N ASP A 119 4.82 12.26 -3.90
CA ASP A 119 6.22 12.00 -3.55
C ASP A 119 7.20 12.94 -4.28
N ILE A 120 7.60 14.04 -3.62
CA ILE A 120 8.88 14.70 -3.90
C ILE A 120 9.78 14.49 -2.69
N PRO A 121 10.96 13.87 -2.85
CA PRO A 121 11.86 13.63 -1.73
C PRO A 121 12.38 14.95 -1.16
N ASP A 122 12.48 15.00 0.17
CA ASP A 122 13.11 16.12 0.87
C ASP A 122 14.54 16.34 0.40
N TYR A 123 15.00 17.60 0.43
CA TYR A 123 16.39 17.92 0.12
C TYR A 123 17.35 17.18 1.06
N GLY A 124 18.14 16.26 0.50
CA GLY A 124 19.05 15.39 1.26
C GLY A 124 18.40 14.14 1.86
N GLY A 125 17.10 13.94 1.67
CA GLY A 125 16.46 12.64 1.89
C GLY A 125 16.98 11.63 0.88
N GLN A 126 17.13 10.37 1.28
CA GLN A 126 17.20 9.30 0.28
C GLN A 126 15.89 9.37 -0.50
N ALA A 127 15.97 9.49 -1.82
CA ALA A 127 14.81 9.31 -2.67
C ALA A 127 14.24 7.93 -2.34
N ILE A 128 13.14 7.87 -1.60
CA ILE A 128 12.26 6.70 -1.63
C ILE A 128 11.60 6.79 -2.99
N SER A 129 12.35 6.43 -4.03
CA SER A 129 11.74 5.92 -5.25
C SER A 129 10.93 4.74 -4.76
N ARG A 130 9.60 4.87 -4.68
CA ARG A 130 8.74 3.69 -4.70
C ARG A 130 9.07 3.00 -6.00
N GLY A 131 9.98 2.03 -5.93
CA GLY A 131 10.40 1.28 -7.08
C GLY A 131 9.20 0.50 -7.60
N ARG A 132 9.12 0.35 -8.91
CA ARG A 132 8.19 -0.60 -9.52
C ARG A 132 8.34 -1.95 -8.84
N LEU A 133 7.26 -2.50 -8.32
CA LEU A 133 7.26 -3.82 -7.73
C LEU A 133 7.24 -4.85 -8.87
N VAL A 134 8.38 -5.51 -9.03
CA VAL A 134 8.58 -6.58 -10.02
C VAL A 134 9.25 -7.74 -9.31
N ARG A 135 8.77 -8.95 -9.58
CA ARG A 135 9.48 -10.17 -9.26
C ARG A 135 10.50 -10.43 -10.37
N ASP A 136 11.69 -9.88 -10.20
CA ASP A 136 12.76 -9.95 -11.21
C ASP A 136 13.59 -11.24 -11.13
N LEU A 137 14.50 -11.42 -12.10
CA LEU A 137 15.37 -12.59 -12.19
C LEU A 137 16.37 -12.72 -11.03
N GLU A 138 16.74 -11.63 -10.36
CA GLU A 138 17.63 -11.68 -9.19
C GLU A 138 16.89 -12.21 -7.97
N ILE A 139 15.68 -11.73 -7.75
CA ILE A 139 14.75 -12.19 -6.72
C ILE A 139 14.41 -13.67 -6.92
N ILE A 140 14.11 -14.08 -8.16
CA ILE A 140 13.81 -15.49 -8.48
C ILE A 140 15.01 -16.40 -8.15
N LYS A 141 16.23 -15.96 -8.47
CA LYS A 141 17.46 -16.72 -8.17
C LYS A 141 17.76 -16.78 -6.67
N ALA A 142 17.59 -15.67 -5.96
CA ALA A 142 17.88 -15.55 -4.54
C ALA A 142 16.84 -16.26 -3.66
N ASN A 143 15.57 -16.22 -4.05
CA ASN A 143 14.44 -16.65 -3.24
C ASN A 143 13.51 -17.60 -4.03
N ARG A 144 14.03 -18.77 -4.42
CA ARG A 144 13.26 -19.78 -5.15
C ARG A 144 11.93 -20.10 -4.44
N GLY A 145 10.84 -19.97 -5.19
CA GLY A 145 9.48 -20.25 -4.70
C GLY A 145 8.86 -19.18 -3.78
N LYS A 146 9.56 -18.07 -3.52
CA LYS A 146 9.05 -16.92 -2.76
C LYS A 146 8.59 -15.80 -3.69
N VAL A 147 7.74 -14.92 -3.16
CA VAL A 147 7.19 -13.75 -3.84
C VAL A 147 8.28 -12.69 -4.04
N GLY A 148 9.13 -12.48 -3.03
CA GLY A 148 10.24 -11.52 -3.09
C GLY A 148 9.94 -10.10 -2.62
N LEU A 149 8.70 -9.86 -2.17
CA LEU A 149 8.36 -8.68 -1.37
C LEU A 149 8.77 -8.89 0.09
N THR A 150 8.69 -7.84 0.91
CA THR A 150 9.01 -7.95 2.35
C THR A 150 7.98 -8.89 3.01
N PRO A 151 8.38 -10.05 3.56
CA PRO A 151 7.43 -10.89 4.28
C PRO A 151 6.84 -10.10 5.44
N LEU A 152 5.55 -10.27 5.69
CA LEU A 152 4.89 -9.53 6.76
C LEU A 152 5.61 -9.72 8.11
N PRO A 153 6.07 -8.62 8.74
CA PRO A 153 6.86 -8.72 9.96
C PRO A 153 5.99 -9.19 11.14
N ALA A 154 6.61 -9.63 12.24
CA ALA A 154 5.85 -9.99 13.46
C ALA A 154 4.99 -8.83 14.01
N ARG A 155 5.31 -7.58 13.65
CA ARG A 155 4.49 -6.37 13.89
C ARG A 155 3.42 -6.09 12.81
N TYR A 156 3.04 -7.11 12.03
CA TYR A 156 1.99 -7.06 10.99
C TYR A 156 0.64 -6.54 11.50
N GLN A 157 0.40 -6.67 12.80
CA GLN A 157 -0.73 -6.10 13.53
C GLN A 157 -0.99 -4.63 13.18
N ASN A 158 0.07 -3.85 12.95
CA ASN A 158 -0.07 -2.42 12.62
C ASN A 158 -0.54 -2.20 11.19
N ILE A 159 -0.14 -3.04 10.22
CA ILE A 159 -0.40 -2.80 8.79
C ILE A 159 -1.85 -3.10 8.45
N LEU A 160 -2.39 -4.26 8.87
CA LEU A 160 -3.81 -4.55 8.63
C LEU A 160 -4.72 -3.64 9.44
N PHE A 161 -4.31 -3.29 10.66
CA PHE A 161 -5.05 -2.33 11.46
C PHE A 161 -5.03 -0.93 10.82
N GLU A 162 -3.90 -0.49 10.26
CA GLU A 162 -3.79 0.78 9.54
C GLU A 162 -4.64 0.76 8.27
N ALA A 163 -4.60 -0.33 7.49
CA ALA A 163 -5.46 -0.51 6.33
C ALA A 163 -6.95 -0.47 6.69
N HIS A 164 -7.35 -1.24 7.72
CA HIS A 164 -8.72 -1.25 8.25
C HIS A 164 -9.15 0.13 8.74
N SER A 165 -8.31 0.81 9.52
CA SER A 165 -8.57 2.15 10.04
C SER A 165 -8.67 3.17 8.90
N ALA A 166 -7.82 3.09 7.88
CA ALA A 166 -7.87 4.00 6.74
C ALA A 166 -9.20 3.89 5.98
N MET A 167 -9.75 2.68 5.80
CA MET A 167 -11.08 2.50 5.21
C MET A 167 -12.16 3.17 6.05
N ARG A 168 -12.08 3.03 7.37
CA ARG A 168 -13.04 3.65 8.29
C ARG A 168 -12.94 5.17 8.32
N ASP A 169 -11.72 5.70 8.32
CA ASP A 169 -11.49 7.13 8.42
C ASP A 169 -11.86 7.87 7.13
N ILE A 170 -11.62 7.24 5.97
CA ILE A 170 -11.88 7.86 4.65
C ILE A 170 -13.34 7.67 4.23
N ASP A 171 -13.88 6.45 4.31
CA ASP A 171 -15.22 6.13 3.82
C ASP A 171 -16.28 6.09 4.92
N GLY A 172 -15.89 6.28 6.20
CA GLY A 172 -16.83 6.26 7.32
C GLY A 172 -17.39 4.88 7.64
N LEU A 173 -16.73 3.81 7.18
CA LEU A 173 -17.24 2.44 7.34
C LEU A 173 -17.34 2.03 8.81
N HIS A 174 -18.37 1.23 9.11
CA HIS A 174 -18.44 0.49 10.36
C HIS A 174 -17.41 -0.65 10.38
N ASP A 175 -17.03 -1.12 11.56
CA ASP A 175 -15.90 -2.03 11.74
C ASP A 175 -16.06 -3.36 10.98
N ASP A 176 -17.28 -3.88 10.91
CA ASP A 176 -17.65 -5.10 10.18
C ASP A 176 -17.55 -4.92 8.65
N ASN A 177 -18.07 -3.82 8.12
CA ASN A 177 -17.99 -3.50 6.70
C ASN A 177 -16.54 -3.25 6.26
N ALA A 178 -15.75 -2.55 7.08
CA ALA A 178 -14.32 -2.36 6.81
C ALA A 178 -13.54 -3.68 6.86
N LEU A 179 -13.92 -4.63 7.72
CA LEU A 179 -13.33 -5.96 7.74
C LEU A 179 -13.69 -6.78 6.50
N ASP A 180 -14.94 -6.68 6.03
CA ASP A 180 -15.37 -7.32 4.78
C ASP A 180 -14.58 -6.79 3.57
N GLU A 181 -14.46 -5.46 3.45
CA GLU A 181 -13.66 -4.81 2.40
C GLU A 181 -12.18 -5.18 2.48
N LEU A 182 -11.60 -5.20 3.68
CA LEU A 182 -10.22 -5.65 3.86
C LEU A 182 -10.02 -7.11 3.42
N SER A 183 -11.00 -7.98 3.68
CA SER A 183 -10.95 -9.38 3.27
C SER A 183 -10.94 -9.52 1.75
N LYS A 184 -11.72 -8.69 1.02
CA LYS A 184 -11.72 -8.65 -0.45
C LYS A 184 -10.35 -8.22 -1.00
N ILE A 185 -9.73 -7.20 -0.39
CA ILE A 185 -8.41 -6.69 -0.80
C ILE A 185 -7.31 -7.72 -0.52
N LEU A 186 -7.33 -8.36 0.65
CA LEU A 186 -6.40 -9.45 0.99
C LEU A 186 -6.50 -10.58 -0.04
N TYR A 187 -7.72 -10.93 -0.45
CA TYR A 187 -7.94 -11.96 -1.44
C TYR A 187 -7.34 -11.60 -2.80
N ALA A 188 -7.57 -10.37 -3.29
CA ALA A 188 -6.97 -9.85 -4.52
C ALA A 188 -5.43 -9.87 -4.47
N LYS A 189 -4.85 -9.44 -3.35
CA LYS A 189 -3.39 -9.42 -3.17
C LYS A 189 -2.79 -10.83 -3.14
N ILE A 190 -3.41 -11.77 -2.43
CA ILE A 190 -2.95 -13.17 -2.41
C ILE A 190 -3.01 -13.76 -3.83
N TYR A 191 -4.04 -13.43 -4.60
CA TYR A 191 -4.13 -13.87 -6.00
C TYR A 191 -2.98 -13.33 -6.86
N ASP A 192 -2.69 -12.03 -6.78
CA ASP A 192 -1.57 -11.39 -7.49
C ASP A 192 -0.22 -12.01 -7.13
N GLU A 193 0.04 -12.18 -5.82
CA GLU A 193 1.26 -12.82 -5.34
C GLU A 193 1.39 -14.28 -5.83
N ARG A 194 0.28 -15.03 -5.90
CA ARG A 194 0.28 -16.41 -6.44
C ARG A 194 0.63 -16.42 -7.91
N LEU A 195 0.03 -15.54 -8.72
CA LEU A 195 0.35 -15.43 -10.15
C LEU A 195 1.84 -15.17 -10.36
N ALA A 196 2.43 -14.25 -9.59
CA ALA A 196 3.85 -13.96 -9.65
C ALA A 196 4.74 -15.16 -9.32
N THR A 197 4.34 -15.99 -8.33
CA THR A 197 5.09 -17.21 -7.99
C THR A 197 4.90 -18.36 -8.99
N GLN A 198 3.78 -18.40 -9.71
CA GLN A 198 3.45 -19.42 -10.69
C GLN A 198 4.01 -19.14 -12.09
N ALA A 199 4.35 -17.89 -12.38
CA ALA A 199 5.09 -17.55 -13.59
C ALA A 199 6.45 -18.28 -13.62
N GLY A 200 6.88 -18.67 -14.83
CA GLY A 200 8.10 -19.45 -15.01
C GLY A 200 9.33 -18.75 -14.45
N GLU A 201 10.34 -19.50 -14.01
CA GLU A 201 11.59 -18.99 -13.39
C GLU A 201 12.45 -18.08 -14.30
N LYS A 202 11.99 -17.78 -15.52
CA LYS A 202 12.67 -16.96 -16.53
C LYS A 202 11.88 -15.71 -16.92
N GLU A 203 10.72 -15.49 -16.32
CA GLU A 203 9.85 -14.37 -16.65
C GLU A 203 9.78 -13.40 -15.48
N GLU A 204 10.07 -12.14 -15.75
CA GLU A 204 9.84 -11.07 -14.80
C GLU A 204 8.34 -10.78 -14.74
N VAL A 205 7.79 -10.69 -13.52
CA VAL A 205 6.37 -10.42 -13.33
C VAL A 205 6.20 -9.11 -12.58
N GLU A 206 5.49 -8.18 -13.20
CA GLU A 206 5.03 -6.96 -12.54
C GLU A 206 3.82 -7.29 -11.66
N PHE A 207 3.86 -6.87 -10.39
CA PHE A 207 2.70 -7.00 -9.51
C PHE A 207 1.60 -6.04 -9.94
N ARG A 208 0.35 -6.48 -10.01
CA ARG A 208 -0.77 -5.55 -10.27
C ARG A 208 -1.19 -4.81 -9.01
N PHE A 209 -0.95 -5.40 -7.84
CA PHE A 209 -1.21 -4.79 -6.54
C PHE A 209 -0.12 -3.75 -6.19
N GLN A 210 -0.14 -2.60 -6.87
CA GLN A 210 0.76 -1.49 -6.57
C GLN A 210 0.20 -0.14 -7.04
N THR A 211 0.68 0.93 -6.42
CA THR A 211 0.39 2.32 -6.81
C THR A 211 1.32 2.83 -7.90
N TYR A 212 2.49 2.22 -8.07
CA TYR A 212 3.48 2.65 -9.05
C TYR A 212 2.94 2.60 -10.48
N GLY A 213 3.27 3.63 -11.28
CA GLY A 213 2.87 3.72 -12.68
C GLY A 213 1.41 4.10 -12.90
N LYS A 214 0.64 4.33 -11.82
CA LYS A 214 -0.75 4.80 -11.88
C LYS A 214 -0.80 6.31 -11.66
N GLY A 215 -1.55 7.02 -12.50
CA GLY A 215 -1.64 8.48 -12.51
C GLY A 215 -2.68 9.06 -11.55
N SER A 216 -3.57 8.22 -10.99
CA SER A 216 -4.61 8.68 -10.07
C SER A 216 -5.12 7.55 -9.15
N ALA A 217 -5.77 7.93 -8.06
CA ALA A 217 -6.45 6.99 -7.16
C ALA A 217 -7.51 6.15 -7.91
N SER A 218 -8.22 6.74 -8.87
CA SER A 218 -9.19 6.02 -9.70
C SER A 218 -8.54 4.95 -10.59
N GLU A 219 -7.33 5.21 -11.09
CA GLU A 219 -6.60 4.22 -11.89
C GLU A 219 -6.12 3.05 -11.04
N VAL A 220 -5.59 3.33 -9.84
CA VAL A 220 -5.26 2.29 -8.84
C VAL A 220 -6.51 1.48 -8.51
N ALA A 221 -7.61 2.15 -8.17
CA ALA A 221 -8.84 1.51 -7.76
C ALA A 221 -9.44 0.63 -8.86
N SER A 222 -9.42 1.09 -10.13
CA SER A 222 -9.84 0.29 -11.28
C SER A 222 -9.03 -0.99 -11.40
N GLU A 223 -7.70 -0.89 -11.34
CA GLU A 223 -6.80 -2.05 -11.46
C GLU A 223 -7.05 -3.09 -10.36
N ILE A 224 -7.26 -2.64 -9.12
CA ILE A 224 -7.49 -3.53 -7.99
C ILE A 224 -8.87 -4.18 -8.05
N ARG A 225 -9.90 -3.48 -8.51
CA ARG A 225 -11.23 -4.07 -8.74
C ARG A 225 -11.18 -5.13 -9.83
N ASP A 226 -10.45 -4.88 -10.92
CA ASP A 226 -10.23 -5.87 -11.97
C ASP A 226 -9.44 -7.08 -11.45
N LEU A 227 -8.37 -6.86 -10.69
CA LEU A 227 -7.58 -7.91 -10.05
C LEU A 227 -8.43 -8.77 -9.10
N TYR A 228 -9.29 -8.16 -8.29
CA TYR A 228 -10.21 -8.86 -7.40
C TYR A 228 -11.23 -9.69 -8.21
N LYS A 229 -11.79 -9.13 -9.28
CA LYS A 229 -12.69 -9.85 -10.17
C LYS A 229 -12.02 -11.06 -10.81
N ASP A 230 -10.79 -10.90 -11.30
CA ASP A 230 -10.01 -12.01 -11.87
C ASP A 230 -9.76 -13.11 -10.83
N ALA A 231 -9.45 -12.73 -9.58
CA ALA A 231 -9.30 -13.67 -8.47
C ALA A 231 -10.57 -14.48 -8.23
N CYS A 232 -11.72 -13.80 -8.17
CA CYS A 232 -13.02 -14.45 -7.97
C CYS A 232 -13.42 -15.37 -9.13
N ASP A 233 -13.13 -14.98 -10.37
CA ASP A 233 -13.44 -15.76 -11.56
C ASP A 233 -12.51 -16.99 -11.70
N TYR A 234 -11.25 -16.85 -11.31
CA TYR A 234 -10.30 -17.96 -11.22
C TYR A 234 -10.78 -19.03 -10.22
N ASP A 235 -11.20 -18.62 -9.02
CA ASP A 235 -11.70 -19.53 -7.98
C ASP A 235 -12.90 -20.34 -8.45
N LEU A 236 -13.92 -19.63 -8.97
CA LEU A 236 -15.10 -20.26 -9.56
C LEU A 236 -14.72 -21.29 -10.61
N ARG A 237 -13.81 -20.95 -11.52
CA ARG A 237 -13.38 -21.85 -12.60
C ARG A 237 -12.66 -23.09 -12.07
N VAL A 238 -11.75 -22.92 -11.11
CA VAL A 238 -10.94 -24.03 -10.57
C VAL A 238 -11.79 -24.97 -9.71
N TYR A 239 -12.65 -24.43 -8.85
CA TYR A 239 -13.42 -25.25 -7.91
C TYR A 239 -14.71 -25.81 -8.49
N SER A 240 -15.36 -25.14 -9.44
CA SER A 240 -16.52 -25.72 -10.16
C SER A 240 -16.16 -27.00 -10.92
N GLN A 241 -14.92 -27.15 -11.36
CA GLN A 241 -14.43 -28.38 -11.99
C GLN A 241 -14.22 -29.53 -10.98
N ARG A 242 -14.06 -29.21 -9.70
CA ARG A 242 -13.71 -30.17 -8.64
C ARG A 242 -14.90 -30.53 -7.75
N ILE A 243 -15.83 -29.60 -7.56
CA ILE A 243 -16.94 -29.70 -6.61
C ILE A 243 -18.25 -29.48 -7.39
N PRO A 244 -19.06 -30.53 -7.62
CA PRO A 244 -20.36 -30.39 -8.27
C PRO A 244 -21.28 -29.43 -7.50
N GLY A 245 -21.84 -28.43 -8.19
CA GLY A 245 -22.69 -27.42 -7.55
C GLY A 245 -21.94 -26.40 -6.70
N TYR A 246 -20.62 -26.23 -6.92
CA TYR A 246 -19.86 -25.17 -6.28
C TYR A 246 -20.42 -23.79 -6.63
N ASP A 247 -21.04 -23.17 -5.65
CA ASP A 247 -21.37 -21.76 -5.62
C ASP A 247 -20.42 -21.13 -4.60
N ARG A 248 -19.50 -20.27 -5.08
CA ARG A 248 -18.39 -19.58 -4.35
C ARG A 248 -18.45 -19.81 -2.85
N SER A 249 -17.55 -20.62 -2.28
CA SER A 249 -17.31 -20.76 -0.83
C SER A 249 -18.54 -20.52 0.07
N ARG A 250 -19.73 -21.05 -0.27
CA ARG A 250 -20.99 -20.80 0.47
C ARG A 250 -21.39 -19.31 0.66
N GLY A 251 -21.12 -18.43 -0.31
CA GLY A 251 -21.62 -17.04 -0.32
C GLY A 251 -20.58 -15.94 -0.06
N VAL A 252 -19.32 -16.29 0.20
CA VAL A 252 -18.23 -15.32 0.49
C VAL A 252 -17.71 -14.69 -0.81
N PHE A 253 -17.33 -13.40 -0.77
CA PHE A 253 -16.79 -12.64 -1.92
C PHE A 253 -17.71 -12.57 -3.14
N ARG A 254 -19.03 -12.53 -2.94
CA ARG A 254 -19.99 -12.30 -4.04
C ARG A 254 -19.99 -10.86 -4.51
N GLU A 255 -19.90 -9.95 -3.56
CA GLU A 255 -19.94 -8.52 -3.80
C GLU A 255 -18.59 -8.01 -4.31
N GLN A 256 -18.66 -6.93 -5.09
CA GLN A 256 -17.49 -6.18 -5.52
C GLN A 256 -16.92 -5.35 -4.35
N ILE A 257 -15.68 -4.88 -4.51
CA ILE A 257 -15.07 -3.94 -3.57
C ILE A 257 -15.88 -2.64 -3.59
N GLY A 258 -16.45 -2.29 -2.43
CA GLY A 258 -17.33 -1.14 -2.24
C GLY A 258 -16.64 0.15 -1.83
N LEU A 259 -15.33 0.12 -1.56
CA LEU A 259 -14.55 1.29 -1.17
C LEU A 259 -14.50 2.38 -2.26
N SER A 260 -14.39 3.63 -1.82
CA SER A 260 -14.06 4.76 -2.68
C SER A 260 -12.67 4.61 -3.29
N ASP A 261 -12.43 5.27 -4.41
CA ASP A 261 -11.14 5.21 -5.10
C ASP A 261 -9.98 5.69 -4.22
N VAL A 262 -10.23 6.71 -3.39
CA VAL A 262 -9.24 7.28 -2.46
C VAL A 262 -8.92 6.29 -1.34
N ALA A 263 -9.94 5.68 -0.72
CA ALA A 263 -9.75 4.69 0.33
C ALA A 263 -9.02 3.45 -0.19
N LEU A 264 -9.42 2.94 -1.35
CA LEU A 264 -8.79 1.77 -1.96
C LEU A 264 -7.33 2.05 -2.33
N SER A 265 -7.04 3.19 -2.94
CA SER A 265 -5.66 3.59 -3.27
C SER A 265 -4.79 3.72 -2.01
N ARG A 266 -5.32 4.26 -0.91
CA ARG A 266 -4.58 4.38 0.36
C ARG A 266 -4.28 3.02 0.96
N VAL A 267 -5.21 2.08 0.90
CA VAL A 267 -5.00 0.71 1.40
C VAL A 267 -3.93 -0.01 0.58
N VAL A 268 -3.93 0.15 -0.75
CA VAL A 268 -2.90 -0.42 -1.62
C VAL A 268 -1.52 0.10 -1.23
N GLU A 269 -1.38 1.41 -1.04
CA GLU A 269 -0.14 2.05 -0.62
C GLU A 269 0.40 1.48 0.71
N ILE A 270 -0.48 1.21 1.67
CA ILE A 270 -0.11 0.60 2.96
C ILE A 270 0.40 -0.84 2.77
N MET A 271 -0.16 -1.59 1.82
CA MET A 271 0.01 -3.04 1.71
C MET A 271 0.94 -3.50 0.58
N GLU A 272 1.23 -2.67 -0.41
CA GLU A 272 1.90 -3.06 -1.67
C GLU A 272 3.27 -3.72 -1.44
N ASN A 273 4.09 -3.19 -0.53
CA ASN A 273 5.47 -3.63 -0.30
C ASN A 273 5.61 -4.96 0.47
N TYR A 274 4.49 -5.50 0.95
CA TYR A 274 4.50 -6.67 1.82
C TYR A 274 4.00 -7.92 1.11
N SER A 275 4.60 -9.09 1.38
CA SER A 275 4.06 -10.37 0.95
C SER A 275 3.20 -11.01 2.03
N ILE A 276 1.96 -11.32 1.65
CA ILE A 276 1.08 -12.17 2.44
C ILE A 276 1.55 -13.62 2.36
N ILE A 277 1.85 -14.15 1.17
CA ILE A 277 2.16 -15.58 0.98
C ILE A 277 3.44 -15.99 1.68
N ASP A 278 4.47 -15.16 1.63
CA ASP A 278 5.78 -15.48 2.22
C ASP A 278 5.77 -15.41 3.74
N ALA A 279 4.76 -14.77 4.34
CA ALA A 279 4.61 -14.67 5.78
C ALA A 279 4.41 -16.06 6.42
N PRO A 280 5.05 -16.33 7.57
CA PRO A 280 4.79 -17.52 8.38
C PRO A 280 3.31 -17.71 8.71
N THR A 281 2.83 -18.97 8.72
CA THR A 281 1.42 -19.33 8.98
C THR A 281 0.89 -18.74 10.28
N ASN A 282 1.68 -18.81 11.35
CA ASN A 282 1.33 -18.25 12.66
C ASN A 282 1.14 -16.73 12.62
N ILE A 283 1.91 -16.01 11.80
CA ILE A 283 1.80 -14.55 11.66
C ILE A 283 0.52 -14.19 10.89
N LYS A 284 0.17 -14.95 9.85
CA LYS A 284 -1.09 -14.77 9.10
C LYS A 284 -2.30 -14.95 10.01
N SER A 285 -2.34 -16.07 10.75
CA SER A 285 -3.44 -16.40 11.67
C SER A 285 -3.58 -15.34 12.77
N ALA A 286 -2.49 -14.98 13.44
CA ALA A 286 -2.52 -14.03 14.57
C ALA A 286 -2.98 -12.62 14.16
N ALA A 287 -2.55 -12.13 13.00
CA ALA A 287 -2.94 -10.79 12.55
C ALA A 287 -4.39 -10.72 12.07
N PHE A 288 -4.85 -11.75 11.35
CA PHE A 288 -6.26 -11.83 10.96
C PHE A 288 -7.15 -11.92 12.20
N GLN A 289 -6.77 -12.74 13.18
CA GLN A 289 -7.49 -12.85 14.45
C GLN A 289 -7.57 -11.53 15.22
N GLN A 290 -6.55 -10.68 15.22
CA GLN A 290 -6.61 -9.42 15.94
C GLN A 290 -7.54 -8.40 15.28
N VAL A 291 -7.45 -8.23 13.97
CA VAL A 291 -8.35 -7.32 13.23
C VAL A 291 -9.79 -7.79 13.40
N LEU A 292 -10.00 -9.10 13.25
CA LEU A 292 -11.28 -9.77 13.47
C LEU A 292 -11.78 -9.60 14.91
N SER A 293 -10.92 -9.81 15.91
CA SER A 293 -11.27 -9.67 17.32
C SER A 293 -11.60 -8.22 17.68
N ASN A 294 -10.94 -7.23 17.09
CA ASN A 294 -11.22 -5.82 17.33
C ASN A 294 -12.53 -5.39 16.67
N ALA A 295 -12.74 -5.77 15.41
CA ALA A 295 -13.98 -5.46 14.70
C ALA A 295 -15.21 -6.14 15.33
N ILE A 296 -15.07 -7.41 15.75
CA ILE A 296 -16.18 -8.18 16.32
C ILE A 296 -16.49 -7.77 17.77
N ARG A 297 -15.47 -7.42 18.57
CA ARG A 297 -15.69 -6.87 19.92
C ARG A 297 -16.39 -5.51 19.90
N ALA A 298 -16.21 -4.73 18.84
CA ALA A 298 -16.82 -3.42 18.71
C ALA A 298 -18.33 -3.46 18.35
N GLY A 299 -18.85 -4.55 17.76
CA GLY A 299 -20.19 -4.52 17.18
C GLY A 299 -21.10 -5.75 17.31
N MET A 300 -20.61 -6.97 17.59
CA MET A 300 -21.40 -8.18 17.27
C MET A 300 -21.84 -9.07 18.43
N GLY A 301 -21.45 -8.81 19.69
CA GLY A 301 -21.87 -9.63 20.84
C GLY A 301 -21.46 -11.11 20.77
N GLN A 302 -20.48 -11.44 19.92
CA GLN A 302 -19.98 -12.80 19.71
C GLN A 302 -18.92 -13.16 20.76
N TYR A 303 -18.96 -14.40 21.25
CA TYR A 303 -17.99 -14.93 22.20
C TYR A 303 -16.98 -15.82 21.48
N PHE A 304 -15.69 -15.56 21.70
CA PHE A 304 -14.60 -16.40 21.19
C PHE A 304 -14.06 -17.32 22.26
N THR A 305 -13.70 -18.54 21.86
CA THR A 305 -12.89 -19.45 22.68
C THR A 305 -11.49 -18.86 22.84
N PRO A 306 -11.00 -18.61 24.07
CA PRO A 306 -9.65 -18.07 24.28
C PRO A 306 -8.56 -18.99 23.70
N ASP A 307 -7.51 -18.42 23.10
CA ASP A 307 -6.40 -19.17 22.48
C ASP A 307 -5.81 -20.28 23.39
N PRO A 308 -5.57 -20.06 24.71
CA PRO A 308 -5.09 -21.14 25.59
C PRO A 308 -6.04 -22.34 25.67
N VAL A 309 -7.35 -22.12 25.58
CA VAL A 309 -8.37 -23.18 25.61
C VAL A 309 -8.39 -23.93 24.28
N VAL A 310 -8.26 -23.21 23.16
CA VAL A 310 -8.17 -23.82 21.82
C VAL A 310 -6.93 -24.70 21.73
N ARG A 311 -5.76 -24.18 22.11
CA ARG A 311 -4.49 -24.94 22.10
C ARG A 311 -4.56 -26.19 22.94
N LEU A 312 -5.04 -26.07 24.18
CA LEU A 312 -5.22 -27.21 25.06
C LEU A 312 -6.16 -28.25 24.43
N GLY A 313 -7.28 -27.81 23.86
CA GLY A 313 -8.23 -28.70 23.19
C GLY A 313 -7.62 -29.46 22.02
N VAL A 314 -6.83 -28.78 21.18
CA VAL A 314 -6.15 -29.41 20.03
C VAL A 314 -5.02 -30.34 20.49
N GLU A 315 -4.22 -29.96 21.49
CA GLU A 315 -3.17 -30.82 22.03
C GLU A 315 -3.75 -32.12 22.61
N VAL A 316 -4.85 -32.02 23.36
CA VAL A 316 -5.56 -33.20 23.89
C VAL A 316 -6.14 -34.05 22.77
N ALA A 317 -6.71 -33.44 21.74
CA ALA A 317 -7.25 -34.15 20.58
C ALA A 317 -6.14 -34.85 19.75
N SER A 318 -4.93 -34.27 19.71
CA SER A 318 -3.76 -34.80 19.01
C SER A 318 -4.06 -35.26 17.56
N PRO A 319 -4.60 -34.36 16.70
CA PRO A 319 -5.04 -34.73 15.36
C PRO A 319 -3.89 -35.25 14.48
N ARG A 320 -4.18 -36.17 13.57
CA ARG A 320 -3.24 -36.77 12.62
C ARG A 320 -3.55 -36.34 11.18
N PRO A 321 -2.57 -36.43 10.25
CA PRO A 321 -2.76 -36.01 8.85
C PRO A 321 -3.92 -36.70 8.10
N GLN A 322 -4.34 -37.87 8.54
CA GLN A 322 -5.41 -38.67 7.93
C GLN A 322 -6.77 -38.46 8.59
N ASP A 323 -6.83 -37.69 9.69
CA ASP A 323 -8.07 -37.43 10.41
C ASP A 323 -8.89 -36.37 9.70
N LEU A 324 -10.21 -36.46 9.86
CA LEU A 324 -11.19 -35.46 9.45
C LEU A 324 -11.57 -34.62 10.68
N ILE A 325 -11.37 -33.30 10.60
CA ILE A 325 -11.72 -32.35 11.65
C ILE A 325 -12.98 -31.61 11.26
N LEU A 326 -13.99 -31.67 12.14
CA LEU A 326 -15.29 -31.04 11.96
C LEU A 326 -15.56 -30.12 13.15
N ASP A 327 -15.71 -28.82 12.89
CA ASP A 327 -16.11 -27.84 13.89
C ASP A 327 -17.43 -27.15 13.47
N PRO A 328 -18.60 -27.62 13.95
CA PRO A 328 -19.89 -27.10 13.52
C PRO A 328 -20.17 -25.66 13.99
N PHE A 329 -19.36 -25.11 14.90
CA PHE A 329 -19.49 -23.76 15.44
C PHE A 329 -18.15 -23.02 15.39
N CYS A 330 -17.43 -23.18 14.28
CA CYS A 330 -16.04 -22.74 14.16
C CYS A 330 -15.82 -21.24 14.30
N GLY A 331 -16.85 -20.41 14.07
CA GLY A 331 -16.75 -18.96 14.11
C GLY A 331 -15.62 -18.47 13.21
N SER A 332 -14.59 -17.88 13.80
CA SER A 332 -13.37 -17.45 13.09
C SER A 332 -12.37 -18.57 12.77
N GLY A 333 -12.73 -19.84 13.00
CA GLY A 333 -11.94 -21.02 12.63
C GLY A 333 -10.77 -21.33 13.55
N HIS A 334 -10.78 -20.91 14.82
CA HIS A 334 -9.63 -21.09 15.72
C HIS A 334 -9.24 -22.57 15.86
N PHE A 335 -10.18 -23.46 16.16
CA PHE A 335 -9.88 -24.90 16.27
C PHE A 335 -9.31 -25.48 14.97
N LEU A 336 -9.92 -25.16 13.82
CA LEU A 336 -9.45 -25.66 12.52
C LEU A 336 -8.03 -25.17 12.19
N SER A 337 -7.75 -23.88 12.41
CA SER A 337 -6.43 -23.29 12.16
C SER A 337 -5.36 -23.84 13.11
N THR A 338 -5.68 -24.02 14.39
CA THR A 338 -4.76 -24.59 15.38
C THR A 338 -4.54 -26.09 15.15
N SER A 339 -5.56 -26.85 14.72
CA SER A 339 -5.41 -28.23 14.27
C SER A 339 -4.50 -28.33 13.06
N LEU A 340 -4.62 -27.39 12.11
CA LEU A 340 -3.71 -27.32 10.97
C LEU A 340 -2.26 -27.08 11.39
N GLU A 341 -2.03 -26.08 12.25
CA GLU A 341 -0.68 -25.80 12.77
C GLU A 341 -0.11 -26.99 13.54
N TYR A 342 -0.91 -27.65 14.38
CA TYR A 342 -0.49 -28.83 15.12
C TYR A 342 -0.02 -29.94 14.19
N VAL A 343 -0.82 -30.26 13.16
CA VAL A 343 -0.49 -31.33 12.21
C VAL A 343 0.76 -30.97 11.39
N ASP A 344 0.87 -29.72 10.95
CA ASP A 344 2.03 -29.25 10.19
C ASP A 344 3.32 -29.33 11.03
N GLN A 345 3.29 -28.89 12.29
CA GLN A 345 4.46 -28.89 13.17
C GLN A 345 4.94 -30.31 13.55
N HIS A 346 4.01 -31.25 13.76
CA HIS A 346 4.35 -32.58 14.26
C HIS A 346 4.62 -33.60 13.14
N PHE A 347 4.01 -33.42 11.96
CA PHE A 347 3.99 -34.48 10.94
C PHE A 347 4.59 -34.07 9.58
N SER A 348 4.76 -32.78 9.27
CA SER A 348 5.22 -32.33 7.95
C SER A 348 6.56 -32.95 7.51
N ALA A 349 7.51 -33.14 8.44
CA ALA A 349 8.83 -33.70 8.12
C ALA A 349 8.84 -35.20 7.79
N HIS A 350 7.78 -35.94 8.14
CA HIS A 350 7.74 -37.40 8.07
C HIS A 350 6.52 -37.93 7.29
N THR A 351 5.71 -37.04 6.74
CA THR A 351 4.47 -37.37 6.02
C THR A 351 4.60 -36.96 4.56
N ALA A 352 4.11 -37.80 3.65
CA ALA A 352 4.14 -37.48 2.23
C ALA A 352 3.36 -36.18 1.94
N ASP A 353 3.91 -35.34 1.04
CA ASP A 353 3.33 -34.05 0.67
C ASP A 353 1.87 -34.16 0.22
N TYR A 354 1.51 -35.24 -0.48
CA TYR A 354 0.15 -35.51 -0.89
C TYR A 354 -0.82 -35.67 0.28
N VAL A 355 -0.40 -36.35 1.36
CA VAL A 355 -1.25 -36.55 2.54
C VAL A 355 -1.39 -35.23 3.31
N MET A 356 -0.31 -34.46 3.42
CA MET A 356 -0.37 -33.11 4.00
C MET A 356 -1.27 -32.18 3.19
N TYR A 357 -1.25 -32.29 1.86
CA TYR A 357 -2.12 -31.57 0.96
C TYR A 357 -3.59 -31.97 1.15
N GLN A 358 -3.87 -33.27 1.26
CA GLN A 358 -5.22 -33.78 1.52
C GLN A 358 -5.78 -33.21 2.82
N PHE A 359 -4.98 -33.24 3.89
CA PHE A 359 -5.37 -32.68 5.18
C PHE A 359 -5.72 -31.19 5.08
N LYS A 360 -4.80 -30.40 4.49
CA LYS A 360 -4.93 -28.94 4.33
C LYS A 360 -6.16 -28.52 3.53
N MET A 361 -6.53 -29.30 2.51
CA MET A 361 -7.52 -28.87 1.52
C MET A 361 -8.89 -29.52 1.69
N PHE A 362 -8.96 -30.70 2.32
CA PHE A 362 -10.17 -31.52 2.29
C PHE A 362 -10.56 -32.11 3.65
N HIS A 363 -9.75 -31.96 4.71
CA HIS A 363 -10.06 -32.58 5.99
C HIS A 363 -10.42 -31.58 7.10
N LEU A 364 -10.51 -30.29 6.80
CA LEU A 364 -10.87 -29.24 7.75
C LEU A 364 -12.23 -28.65 7.34
N HIS A 365 -13.27 -28.81 8.17
CA HIS A 365 -14.65 -28.45 7.83
C HIS A 365 -15.41 -27.70 8.92
#